data_AF-A0A7C5D4V0-F1
#
_entry.id   AF-A0A7C5D4V0-F1
#
_cell.length_a   1.000
_cell.length_b   1.000
_cell.length_c   1.000
_cell.angle_alpha   90.00
_cell.angle_beta   90.00
_cell.angle_gamma   90.00
#
_symmetry.space_group_name_H-M   'P 1'
#
loop_
_entity.id
_entity.type
_entity.pdbx_description
1 polymer ?
#
loop_
_entity_poly.entity_id
_entity_poly.type
_entity_poly.pdbx_seq_one_letter_code
_entity_poly.pdbx_strand_id
1 'polypeptide(L)'
;MKLSEVFLTDAEFEALFTPEIAGLIHTLNEVSKEQCTHCGGRCCQEVGCKLFSVRFSSCPIYEIRPRECRYHFCHRILEKAPLDEEQKELLLRPVTEFTRGNSRQITEVFPCFPAFPLSEDGLSSLGMKEAVGNVMRAFEQGELCEEVARASLRKICRHR
;
A
#
# COMPACT_ATOMS: atom_id res chain seq x y z
N MET A 1 -3.65 15.04 -9.52
CA MET A 1 -3.21 14.37 -8.28
C MET A 1 -1.70 14.36 -8.28
N LYS A 2 -1.04 14.88 -7.24
CA LYS A 2 0.43 14.83 -7.16
C LYS A 2 0.84 13.43 -6.68
N LEU A 3 1.95 12.90 -7.20
CA LEU A 3 2.46 11.59 -6.78
C LEU A 3 2.75 11.53 -5.27
N SER A 4 3.19 12.64 -4.69
CA SER A 4 3.40 12.81 -3.24
C SER A 4 2.13 12.69 -2.40
N GLU A 5 0.95 12.84 -2.99
CA GLU A 5 -0.35 12.65 -2.32
C GLU A 5 -0.81 11.19 -2.39
N VAL A 6 -0.17 10.38 -3.24
CA VAL A 6 -0.50 8.97 -3.46
C VAL A 6 0.48 8.07 -2.71
N PHE A 7 1.78 8.31 -2.88
CA PHE A 7 2.86 7.49 -2.34
C PHE A 7 3.45 8.14 -1.08
N LEU A 8 2.82 7.84 0.04
CA LEU A 8 3.11 8.43 1.35
C LEU A 8 4.10 7.58 2.12
N THR A 9 5.03 8.24 2.84
CA THR A 9 5.80 7.63 3.92
C THR A 9 4.88 7.19 5.06
N ASP A 10 5.40 6.34 5.96
CA ASP A 10 4.67 5.96 7.18
C ASP A 10 4.29 7.19 8.00
N ALA A 11 5.25 8.12 8.20
CA ALA A 11 5.01 9.36 8.93
C ALA A 11 3.99 10.28 8.24
N GLU A 12 4.08 10.47 6.92
CA GLU A 12 3.10 11.29 6.17
C GLU A 12 1.71 10.66 6.21
N PHE A 13 1.61 9.33 6.20
CA PHE A 13 0.34 8.62 6.31
C PHE A 13 -0.25 8.73 7.71
N GLU A 14 0.55 8.50 8.76
CA GLU A 14 0.15 8.63 10.16
C GLU A 14 -0.34 10.05 10.49
N ALA A 15 0.29 11.08 9.91
CA ALA A 15 -0.10 12.47 10.08
C ALA A 15 -1.50 12.82 9.54
N LEU A 16 -2.13 11.92 8.78
CA LEU A 16 -3.52 12.09 8.30
C LEU A 16 -4.56 11.77 9.38
N PHE A 17 -4.15 11.19 10.51
CA PHE A 17 -5.08 10.66 11.52
C PHE A 17 -4.91 11.32 12.89
N THR A 18 -5.89 11.07 13.76
CA THR A 18 -5.76 11.38 15.18
C THR A 18 -4.65 10.53 15.81
N PRO A 19 -4.04 10.98 16.93
CA PRO A 19 -2.96 10.24 17.59
C PRO A 19 -3.33 8.79 17.94
N GLU A 20 -4.60 8.55 18.29
CA GLU A 20 -5.13 7.22 18.60
C GLU A 20 -5.06 6.28 17.38
N ILE A 21 -5.62 6.71 16.24
CA ILE A 21 -5.63 5.90 15.01
C ILE A 21 -4.20 5.77 14.45
N ALA A 22 -3.38 6.82 14.54
CA ALA A 22 -1.98 6.78 14.14
C ALA A 22 -1.20 5.70 14.89
N GLY A 23 -1.41 5.56 16.21
CA GLY A 23 -0.78 4.51 17.01
C GLY A 23 -1.18 3.09 16.59
N LEU A 24 -2.45 2.89 16.22
CA LEU A 24 -2.93 1.61 15.70
C LEU A 24 -2.33 1.28 14.33
N ILE A 25 -2.30 2.26 13.42
CA ILE A 25 -1.68 2.12 12.09
C ILE A 25 -0.19 1.82 12.21
N HIS A 26 0.51 2.51 13.11
CA HIS A 26 1.92 2.25 13.40
C HIS A 26 2.15 0.80 13.82
N THR A 27 1.35 0.32 14.78
CA THR A 27 1.40 -1.07 15.27
C THR A 27 1.21 -2.08 14.13
N LEU A 28 0.22 -1.85 13.26
CA LEU A 28 -0.02 -2.72 12.10
C LEU A 28 1.12 -2.67 11.07
N ASN A 29 1.72 -1.50 10.85
CA ASN A 29 2.86 -1.36 9.95
C ASN A 29 4.07 -2.16 10.44
N GLU A 30 4.40 -2.10 11.73
CA GLU A 30 5.50 -2.89 12.30
C GLU A 30 5.28 -4.39 12.11
N VAL A 31 4.08 -4.90 12.42
CA VAL A 31 3.73 -6.31 12.20
C VAL A 31 3.81 -6.67 10.71
N SER A 32 3.41 -5.77 9.82
CA SER A 32 3.43 -6.01 8.37
C SER A 32 4.84 -6.18 7.80
N LYS A 33 5.87 -5.52 8.37
CA LYS A 33 7.28 -5.67 7.93
C LYS A 33 7.72 -7.13 7.97
N GLU A 34 7.34 -7.82 9.05
CA GLU A 34 7.66 -9.23 9.25
C GLU A 34 6.72 -10.16 8.48
N GLN A 35 5.41 -9.88 8.49
CA GLN A 35 4.44 -10.83 7.90
C GLN A 35 4.42 -10.81 6.37
N CYS A 36 4.72 -9.67 5.73
CA CYS A 36 4.69 -9.55 4.28
C CYS A 36 5.80 -10.38 3.60
N THR A 37 6.97 -10.53 4.22
CA THR A 37 8.05 -11.39 3.71
C THR A 37 7.69 -12.87 3.81
N HIS A 38 7.01 -13.28 4.89
CA HIS A 38 6.56 -14.66 5.07
C HIS A 38 5.48 -15.11 4.08
N CYS A 39 4.60 -14.22 3.63
CA CYS A 39 3.53 -14.58 2.71
C CYS A 39 3.92 -14.48 1.22
N GLY A 40 5.12 -13.99 0.92
CA GLY A 40 5.64 -13.83 -0.45
C GLY A 40 4.86 -12.82 -1.29
N GLY A 41 4.15 -11.87 -0.66
CA GLY A 41 3.33 -10.90 -1.38
C GLY A 41 2.06 -11.46 -2.02
N ARG A 42 1.49 -12.56 -1.50
CA ARG A 42 0.20 -13.12 -1.98
C ARG A 42 -0.90 -12.08 -2.15
N CYS A 43 -1.05 -11.17 -1.19
CA CYS A 43 -2.04 -10.09 -1.29
C CYS A 43 -1.76 -9.16 -2.48
N CYS A 44 -0.49 -8.86 -2.79
CA CYS A 44 -0.11 -8.07 -3.95
C CYS A 44 -0.45 -8.79 -5.26
N GLN A 45 -0.29 -10.12 -5.31
CA GLN A 45 -0.68 -10.93 -6.46
C GLN A 45 -2.21 -10.94 -6.65
N GLU A 46 -2.97 -11.16 -5.57
CA GLU A 46 -4.44 -11.22 -5.59
C GLU A 46 -5.06 -9.91 -6.08
N VAL A 47 -4.52 -8.76 -5.66
CA VAL A 47 -5.00 -7.44 -6.12
C VAL A 47 -4.42 -7.02 -7.48
N GLY A 48 -3.59 -7.87 -8.11
CA GLY A 48 -3.00 -7.60 -9.42
C GLY A 48 -2.02 -6.41 -9.43
N CYS A 49 -1.27 -6.22 -8.36
CA CYS A 49 -0.31 -5.12 -8.22
C CYS A 49 0.76 -5.16 -9.31
N LYS A 50 0.83 -4.12 -10.14
CA LYS A 50 1.81 -4.00 -11.23
C LYS A 50 3.23 -3.65 -10.78
N LEU A 51 3.43 -3.41 -9.48
CA LEU A 51 4.75 -3.24 -8.86
C LEU A 51 5.23 -4.54 -8.19
N PHE A 52 4.44 -5.62 -8.24
CA PHE A 52 4.78 -6.91 -7.66
C PHE A 52 5.54 -7.77 -8.67
N SER A 53 6.56 -8.46 -8.18
CA SER A 53 7.20 -9.58 -8.86
C SER A 53 7.71 -10.55 -7.82
N VAL A 54 7.59 -11.86 -8.08
CA VAL A 54 8.10 -12.93 -7.19
C VAL A 54 9.62 -12.91 -7.03
N ARG A 55 10.31 -12.19 -7.92
CA ARG A 55 11.77 -12.02 -7.91
C ARG A 55 12.24 -11.00 -6.88
N PHE A 56 11.36 -10.11 -6.40
CA PHE A 56 11.72 -9.20 -5.31
C PHE A 56 11.70 -9.95 -3.97
N SER A 57 12.72 -9.72 -3.14
CA SER A 57 12.74 -10.23 -1.76
C SER A 57 11.68 -9.59 -0.85
N SER A 58 11.22 -8.38 -1.17
CA SER A 58 10.15 -7.66 -0.48
C SER A 58 9.57 -6.54 -1.35
N CYS A 59 8.48 -5.89 -0.91
CA CYS A 59 7.84 -4.82 -1.69
C CYS A 59 8.86 -3.70 -2.04
N PRO A 60 9.03 -3.36 -3.33
CA PRO A 60 10.08 -2.42 -3.75
C PRO A 60 9.85 -0.98 -3.28
N ILE A 61 8.59 -0.62 -3.00
CA ILE A 61 8.16 0.71 -2.56
C ILE A 61 7.61 0.71 -1.12
N TYR A 62 8.03 -0.26 -0.30
CA TYR A 62 7.46 -0.47 1.04
C TYR A 62 7.38 0.80 1.91
N GLU A 63 8.44 1.60 1.89
CA GLU A 63 8.56 2.85 2.67
C GLU A 63 7.61 3.96 2.22
N ILE A 64 7.09 3.89 0.99
CA ILE A 64 6.29 4.95 0.36
C ILE A 64 4.97 4.38 -0.21
N ARG A 65 4.44 3.34 0.45
CA ARG A 65 3.27 2.61 -0.01
C ARG A 65 2.05 3.53 -0.16
N PRO A 66 1.24 3.33 -1.21
CA PRO A 66 -0.04 4.01 -1.29
C PRO A 66 -0.96 3.52 -0.17
N ARG A 67 -1.94 4.35 0.18
CA ARG A 67 -2.89 4.06 1.25
C ARG A 67 -3.60 2.71 1.09
N GLU A 68 -3.91 2.28 -0.14
CA GLU A 68 -4.56 1.00 -0.40
C GLU A 68 -3.72 -0.19 0.09
N CYS A 69 -2.39 -0.13 -0.10
CA CYS A 69 -1.47 -1.14 0.46
C CYS A 69 -1.42 -1.13 1.98
N ARG A 70 -1.75 0.01 2.60
CA ARG A 70 -1.75 0.21 4.06
C ARG A 70 -3.08 -0.14 4.68
N TYR A 71 -4.16 -0.28 3.91
CA TYR A 71 -5.45 -0.77 4.40
C TYR A 71 -5.69 -2.25 4.08
N HIS A 72 -5.00 -2.77 3.07
CA HIS A 72 -5.08 -4.17 2.70
C HIS A 72 -4.17 -5.04 3.60
N PHE A 73 -4.44 -5.01 4.90
CA PHE A 73 -3.78 -5.89 5.87
C PHE A 73 -4.29 -7.32 5.69
N CYS A 74 -3.37 -8.23 5.45
CA CYS A 74 -3.65 -9.66 5.48
C CYS A 74 -4.23 -10.05 6.86
N HIS A 75 -5.18 -11.00 6.91
CA HIS A 75 -5.72 -11.54 8.17
C HIS A 75 -4.61 -11.90 9.18
N ARG A 76 -3.47 -12.41 8.70
CA ARG A 76 -2.30 -12.74 9.54
C ARG A 76 -1.68 -11.55 10.27
N ILE A 77 -1.76 -10.35 9.69
CA ILE A 77 -1.30 -9.11 10.33
C ILE A 77 -2.27 -8.76 11.45
N LEU A 78 -3.58 -8.81 11.17
CA LEU A 78 -4.61 -8.52 12.16
C LEU A 78 -4.63 -9.54 13.32
N GLU A 79 -4.36 -10.80 13.04
CA GLU A 79 -4.26 -11.88 14.04
C GLU A 79 -3.04 -11.74 14.95
N LYS A 80 -1.92 -11.24 14.43
CA LYS A 80 -0.66 -11.09 15.19
C LYS A 80 -0.49 -9.74 15.86
N ALA A 81 -1.22 -8.74 15.41
CA ALA A 81 -1.14 -7.42 16.01
C ALA A 81 -1.66 -7.50 17.46
N PRO A 82 -0.95 -6.88 18.43
CA PRO A 82 -1.35 -6.88 19.83
C PRO A 82 -2.50 -5.90 20.06
N LEU A 83 -3.62 -6.15 19.38
CA LEU A 83 -4.82 -5.32 19.40
C LEU A 83 -5.92 -6.03 20.19
N ASP A 84 -6.60 -5.30 21.05
CA ASP A 84 -7.83 -5.78 21.68
C ASP A 84 -9.01 -5.75 20.69
N GLU A 85 -10.15 -6.31 21.10
CA GLU A 85 -11.33 -6.41 20.22
C GLU A 85 -11.93 -5.04 19.89
N GLU A 86 -11.84 -4.06 20.78
CA GLU A 86 -12.34 -2.69 20.53
C GLU A 86 -11.46 -1.99 19.47
N GLN A 87 -10.15 -2.14 19.56
CA GLN A 87 -9.19 -1.63 18.58
C GLN A 87 -9.36 -2.30 17.21
N LYS A 88 -9.56 -3.63 17.19
CA LYS A 88 -9.88 -4.36 15.95
C LYS A 88 -11.20 -3.87 15.35
N GLU A 89 -12.23 -3.67 16.16
CA GLU A 89 -13.51 -3.15 15.70
C GLU A 89 -13.36 -1.73 15.15
N LEU A 90 -12.61 -0.85 15.82
CA LEU A 90 -12.33 0.50 15.37
C LEU A 90 -11.63 0.52 14.00
N LEU A 91 -10.68 -0.38 13.78
CA LEU A 91 -9.98 -0.54 12.49
C LEU A 91 -10.86 -1.18 11.40
N LEU A 92 -11.76 -2.09 11.78
CA LEU A 92 -12.64 -2.80 10.86
C LEU A 92 -13.91 -2.01 10.53
N ARG A 93 -14.35 -1.05 11.34
CA ARG A 93 -15.54 -0.21 11.07
C ARG A 93 -15.46 0.48 9.70
N PRO A 94 -14.37 1.18 9.33
CA PRO A 94 -14.23 1.75 8.00
C PRO A 94 -14.24 0.68 6.88
N VAL A 95 -13.66 -0.51 7.11
CA VAL A 95 -13.56 -1.61 6.12
C VAL A 95 -14.90 -2.35 5.92
N THR A 96 -15.69 -2.50 6.98
CA THR A 96 -17.04 -3.10 6.92
C THR A 96 -18.05 -2.12 6.33
N GLU A 97 -17.90 -0.82 6.58
CA GLU A 97 -18.66 0.22 5.90
C GLU A 97 -18.29 0.33 4.40
N PHE A 98 -17.01 0.10 4.05
CA PHE A 98 -16.51 0.01 2.67
C PHE A 98 -17.15 -1.15 1.86
N THR A 99 -17.40 -2.30 2.50
CA THR A 99 -17.98 -3.49 1.85
C THR A 99 -19.51 -3.51 1.82
N ARG A 100 -20.19 -2.64 2.59
CA ARG A 100 -21.66 -2.58 2.71
C ARG A 100 -22.32 -1.30 2.16
N GLY A 101 -21.67 -0.59 1.24
CA GLY A 101 -22.36 0.32 0.31
C GLY A 101 -22.91 1.63 0.89
N ASN A 102 -22.43 2.10 2.05
CA ASN A 102 -22.84 3.40 2.60
C ASN A 102 -21.68 4.41 2.56
N SER A 103 -21.52 5.04 1.40
CA SER A 103 -20.38 5.90 1.04
C SER A 103 -20.37 7.30 1.65
N ARG A 104 -21.43 7.75 2.35
CA ARG A 104 -21.60 9.17 2.74
C ARG A 104 -20.93 9.60 4.05
N GLN A 105 -20.84 8.73 5.07
CA GLN A 105 -20.15 9.08 6.32
C GLN A 105 -18.62 8.97 6.17
N ILE A 106 -18.16 8.06 5.29
CA ILE A 106 -16.73 7.90 4.96
C ILE A 106 -16.19 9.13 4.23
N THR A 107 -16.96 9.79 3.36
CA THR A 107 -16.51 11.04 2.71
C THR A 107 -16.34 12.20 3.69
N GLU A 108 -16.89 12.14 4.90
CA GLU A 108 -16.71 13.20 5.91
C GLU A 108 -15.44 12.96 6.76
N VAL A 109 -15.05 11.71 6.98
CA VAL A 109 -13.81 11.33 7.68
C VAL A 109 -12.61 11.20 6.71
N PHE A 110 -12.89 10.86 5.44
CA PHE A 110 -11.95 10.61 4.36
C PHE A 110 -12.40 11.29 3.04
N PRO A 111 -12.50 12.63 2.99
CA PRO A 111 -13.07 13.38 1.85
C PRO A 111 -12.37 13.28 0.49
N CYS A 112 -11.23 12.59 0.38
CA CYS A 112 -10.32 12.77 -0.75
C CYS A 112 -9.78 11.48 -1.35
N PHE A 113 -10.56 10.42 -1.57
CA PHE A 113 -9.92 9.13 -1.86
C PHE A 113 -10.53 8.39 -3.06
N PRO A 114 -10.09 8.69 -4.30
CA PRO A 114 -10.44 7.89 -5.47
C PRO A 114 -9.80 6.50 -5.33
N ALA A 115 -10.56 5.42 -5.55
CA ALA A 115 -10.03 4.06 -5.63
C ALA A 115 -8.76 4.07 -6.50
N PHE A 116 -7.59 3.89 -5.88
CA PHE A 116 -6.33 3.98 -6.60
C PHE A 116 -5.84 2.56 -6.88
N PRO A 117 -6.01 2.03 -8.09
CA PRO A 117 -5.62 0.66 -8.30
C PRO A 117 -4.14 0.65 -8.67
N LEU A 118 -3.37 -0.19 -7.99
CA LEU A 118 -2.06 -0.66 -8.46
C LEU A 118 -2.16 -1.49 -9.75
N SER A 119 -3.31 -1.43 -10.42
CA SER A 119 -3.60 -1.98 -11.73
C SER A 119 -3.01 -1.09 -12.83
N GLU A 120 -3.13 -1.58 -14.04
CA GLU A 120 -2.70 -0.89 -15.24
C GLU A 120 -3.39 0.47 -15.43
N ASP A 121 -4.68 0.57 -15.10
CA ASP A 121 -5.46 1.79 -15.26
C ASP A 121 -5.04 2.87 -14.26
N GLY A 122 -4.74 2.48 -13.01
CA GLY A 122 -4.28 3.43 -11.99
C GLY A 122 -2.90 3.96 -12.32
N LEU A 123 -1.96 3.11 -12.74
CA LEU A 123 -0.65 3.57 -13.23
C LEU A 123 -0.78 4.46 -14.47
N SER A 124 -1.76 4.20 -15.35
CA SER A 124 -2.03 5.04 -16.53
C SER A 124 -2.53 6.43 -16.12
N SER A 125 -3.45 6.51 -15.16
CA SER A 125 -3.99 7.79 -14.66
C SER A 125 -2.95 8.67 -13.97
N LEU A 126 -1.87 8.07 -13.45
CA LEU A 126 -0.70 8.80 -12.92
C LEU A 126 0.39 9.10 -13.96
N GLY A 127 0.22 8.66 -15.21
CA GLY A 127 1.23 8.83 -16.26
C GLY A 127 2.53 8.06 -15.96
N MET A 128 2.46 6.96 -15.21
CA MET A 128 3.62 6.18 -14.79
C MET A 128 3.65 4.75 -15.34
N LYS A 129 2.59 4.31 -16.02
CA LYS A 129 2.47 2.95 -16.58
C LYS A 129 3.69 2.52 -17.40
N GLU A 130 4.14 3.37 -18.34
CA GLU A 130 5.26 3.02 -19.22
C GLU A 130 6.57 2.90 -18.43
N ALA A 131 6.87 3.88 -17.57
CA ALA A 131 8.08 3.89 -16.76
C ALA A 131 8.14 2.67 -15.81
N VAL A 132 7.04 2.36 -15.12
CA VAL A 132 6.95 1.17 -14.27
C VAL A 132 7.09 -0.10 -15.10
N GLY A 133 6.38 -0.20 -16.22
CA GLY A 133 6.41 -1.38 -17.09
C GLY A 133 7.82 -1.68 -17.63
N ASN A 134 8.59 -0.64 -17.97
CA ASN A 134 9.97 -0.80 -18.43
C ASN A 134 10.89 -1.32 -17.33
N VAL A 135 10.81 -0.76 -16.12
CA VAL A 135 11.63 -1.23 -14.97
C VAL A 135 11.26 -2.66 -14.58
N MET A 136 9.95 -2.97 -14.50
CA MET A 136 9.48 -4.30 -14.14
C MET A 136 9.93 -5.35 -15.16
N ARG A 137 9.80 -5.07 -16.46
CA ARG A 137 10.23 -5.98 -17.53
C ARG A 137 11.74 -6.25 -17.47
N ALA A 138 12.55 -5.20 -17.37
CA ALA A 138 14.01 -5.33 -17.30
C ALA A 138 14.44 -6.13 -16.05
N PHE A 139 13.81 -5.88 -14.90
CA PHE A 139 14.04 -6.65 -13.68
C PHE A 139 13.65 -8.13 -13.85
N GLU A 140 12.48 -8.40 -14.42
CA GLU A 140 11.97 -9.76 -14.64
C GLU A 140 12.77 -10.55 -15.67
N GLN A 141 13.42 -9.87 -16.60
CA GLN A 141 14.36 -10.46 -17.57
C GLN A 141 15.78 -10.62 -17.00
N GLY A 142 16.05 -10.10 -15.79
CA GLY A 142 17.37 -10.17 -15.15
C GLY A 142 18.37 -9.12 -15.65
N GLU A 143 17.91 -8.12 -16.39
CA GLU A 143 18.72 -7.01 -16.89
C GLU A 143 19.00 -5.98 -15.79
N LEU A 144 18.13 -5.89 -14.77
CA LEU A 144 18.35 -5.09 -13.57
C LEU A 144 18.50 -6.00 -12.36
N CYS A 145 19.44 -5.65 -11.47
CA CYS A 145 19.46 -6.23 -10.13
C CYS A 145 18.35 -5.63 -9.26
N GLU A 146 18.06 -6.29 -8.15
CA GLU A 146 16.95 -5.91 -7.27
C GLU A 146 17.10 -4.49 -6.70
N GLU A 147 18.30 -4.11 -6.27
CA GLU A 147 18.58 -2.79 -5.70
C GLU A 147 18.29 -1.66 -6.70
N VAL A 148 18.71 -1.85 -7.96
CA VAL A 148 18.51 -0.85 -9.02
C VAL A 148 17.04 -0.75 -9.41
N ALA A 149 16.34 -1.88 -9.51
CA ALA A 149 14.91 -1.90 -9.79
C ALA A 149 14.12 -1.19 -8.67
N ARG A 150 14.43 -1.47 -7.40
CA ARG A 150 13.83 -0.81 -6.23
C ARG A 150 14.04 0.70 -6.27
N ALA A 151 15.27 1.16 -6.47
CA ALA A 151 15.59 2.58 -6.54
C ALA A 151 14.83 3.29 -7.67
N SER A 152 14.75 2.64 -8.84
CA SER A 152 14.04 3.16 -10.01
C SER A 152 12.54 3.29 -9.76
N LEU A 153 11.89 2.25 -9.20
CA LEU A 153 10.47 2.28 -8.87
C LEU A 153 10.16 3.34 -7.81
N ARG A 154 10.98 3.46 -6.76
CA ARG A 154 10.83 4.51 -5.73
C ARG A 154 10.92 5.91 -6.34
N LYS A 155 11.87 6.11 -7.23
CA LYS A 155 12.02 7.38 -7.96
C LYS A 155 10.78 7.69 -8.78
N ILE A 156 10.24 6.72 -9.54
CA ILE A 156 9.02 6.90 -10.32
C ILE A 156 7.83 7.26 -9.41
N CYS A 157 7.71 6.60 -8.25
CA CYS A 157 6.59 6.79 -7.32
C CYS A 157 6.64 8.11 -6.53
N ARG A 158 7.82 8.67 -6.23
CA ARG A 158 7.92 9.89 -5.40
C ARG A 158 8.60 11.09 -6.04
N HIS A 159 9.21 10.95 -7.22
CA HIS A 159 9.95 12.02 -7.87
C HIS A 159 9.57 12.19 -9.35
N ARG A 160 9.01 13.38 -9.63
CA ARG A 160 9.49 14.21 -10.75
C ARG A 160 10.14 15.45 -10.15
#